data_AF-R6KC63-F1
#
_entry.id   AF-R6KC63-F1
#
_cell.length_a   1.000
_cell.length_b   1.000
_cell.length_c   1.000
_cell.angle_alpha   90.00
_cell.angle_beta   90.00
_cell.angle_gamma   90.00
#
_symmetry.space_group_name_H-M   'P 1'
#
loop_
_entity.id
_entity.type
_entity.pdbx_description
1 polymer ?
#
loop_
_entity_poly.entity_id
_entity_poly.type
_entity_poly.pdbx_seq_one_letter_code
_entity_poly.pdbx_strand_id
1 'polypeptide(L)'
;MCGIVGYVGKNQSAPILLNGLAKLEYRGYDSAGIAVRDGDSPVQVVKAKGRLKVLAEKTNDGQSVIGTCGIGHTRWATHGEPSETNAHPHISDDYNVVGVHNGIIENYQELRDKLARNGYSFYSSTDTEVAVKLIDYYYKKYEHTPVDAINHRRTI
;
A
#
# COMPACT_ATOMS: atom_id res chain seq x y z
N MET A 1 -11.85 10.57 -5.47
CA MET A 1 -11.80 9.91 -4.13
C MET A 1 -11.18 8.53 -4.33
N CYS A 2 -10.27 8.04 -3.52
CA CYS A 2 -9.61 6.75 -3.82
C CYS A 2 -10.51 5.52 -3.49
N GLY A 3 -10.10 4.32 -3.90
CA GLY A 3 -10.74 3.04 -3.58
C GLY A 3 -9.79 2.07 -2.87
N ILE A 4 -10.27 1.35 -1.86
CA ILE A 4 -9.51 0.31 -1.13
C ILE A 4 -10.31 -0.99 -1.16
N VAL A 5 -9.62 -2.10 -1.41
CA VAL A 5 -10.17 -3.46 -1.28
C VAL A 5 -9.17 -4.31 -0.51
N GLY A 6 -9.67 -5.17 0.38
CA GLY A 6 -8.87 -6.18 1.05
C GLY A 6 -9.55 -7.54 0.94
N TYR A 7 -8.76 -8.60 0.88
CA TYR A 7 -9.26 -9.98 0.88
C TYR A 7 -8.34 -10.88 1.69
N VAL A 8 -8.94 -11.70 2.57
CA VAL A 8 -8.28 -12.81 3.25
C VAL A 8 -9.20 -14.01 3.16
N GLY A 9 -8.71 -15.12 2.64
CA GLY A 9 -9.54 -16.32 2.52
C GLY A 9 -8.80 -17.51 1.93
N LYS A 10 -9.54 -18.37 1.23
CA LYS A 10 -9.01 -19.61 0.63
C LYS A 10 -8.74 -19.50 -0.86
N ASN A 11 -9.27 -18.47 -1.52
CA ASN A 11 -9.14 -18.29 -2.96
C ASN A 11 -7.95 -17.40 -3.30
N GLN A 12 -7.51 -17.44 -4.55
CA GLN A 12 -6.56 -16.48 -5.11
C GLN A 12 -7.07 -15.04 -4.93
N SER A 13 -6.28 -14.22 -4.24
CA SER A 13 -6.70 -12.87 -3.84
C SER A 13 -6.66 -11.87 -4.99
N ALA A 14 -5.65 -11.91 -5.87
CA ALA A 14 -5.45 -10.92 -6.92
C ALA A 14 -6.68 -10.75 -7.86
N PRO A 15 -7.30 -11.81 -8.40
CA PRO A 15 -8.52 -11.66 -9.20
C PRO A 15 -9.69 -11.04 -8.42
N ILE A 16 -9.82 -11.35 -7.12
CA ILE A 16 -10.87 -10.79 -6.25
C ILE A 16 -10.61 -9.30 -6.01
N LEU A 17 -9.35 -8.93 -5.74
CA LEU A 17 -8.95 -7.54 -5.56
C LEU A 17 -9.23 -6.72 -6.82
N LEU A 18 -8.83 -7.20 -8.00
CA LEU A 18 -9.08 -6.51 -9.28
C LEU A 18 -10.59 -6.31 -9.53
N ASN A 19 -11.41 -7.34 -9.30
CA ASN A 19 -12.86 -7.23 -9.45
C ASN A 19 -13.48 -6.23 -8.45
N GLY A 20 -12.99 -6.20 -7.21
CA GLY A 20 -13.40 -5.21 -6.22
C GLY A 20 -13.01 -3.79 -6.65
N LEU A 21 -11.77 -3.61 -7.11
CA LEU A 21 -11.26 -2.32 -7.56
C LEU A 21 -11.98 -1.80 -8.79
N ALA A 22 -12.41 -2.67 -9.71
CA ALA A 22 -13.19 -2.28 -10.89
C ALA A 22 -14.50 -1.58 -10.50
N LYS A 23 -15.13 -2.01 -9.40
CA LYS A 23 -16.33 -1.37 -8.85
C LYS A 23 -16.05 -0.01 -8.21
N LEU A 24 -14.78 0.32 -7.91
CA LEU A 24 -14.35 1.56 -7.27
C LEU A 24 -13.60 2.51 -8.21
N GLU A 25 -13.31 2.08 -9.45
CA GLU A 25 -12.49 2.83 -10.41
C GLU A 25 -13.07 4.22 -10.75
N TYR A 26 -14.40 4.37 -10.71
CA TYR A 26 -15.06 5.67 -10.91
C TYR A 26 -14.61 6.74 -9.91
N ARG A 27 -14.05 6.34 -8.76
CA ARG A 27 -13.59 7.27 -7.74
C ARG A 27 -12.14 7.75 -8.00
N GLY A 28 -11.28 6.92 -8.61
CA GLY A 28 -9.86 7.22 -8.87
C GLY A 28 -9.26 6.33 -9.96
N TYR A 29 -8.53 6.94 -10.89
CA TYR A 29 -8.06 6.29 -12.13
C TYR A 29 -6.67 6.76 -12.60
N ASP A 30 -5.93 7.47 -11.74
CA ASP A 30 -4.58 7.98 -12.07
C ASP A 30 -3.52 6.87 -11.96
N SER A 31 -3.75 5.90 -11.09
CA SER A 31 -2.93 4.70 -10.91
C SER A 31 -3.66 3.66 -10.06
N ALA A 32 -3.23 2.41 -10.15
CA ALA A 32 -3.74 1.31 -9.33
C ALA A 32 -2.61 0.36 -8.91
N GLY A 33 -2.84 -0.41 -7.86
CA GLY A 33 -1.93 -1.46 -7.45
C GLY A 33 -2.55 -2.48 -6.52
N ILE A 34 -1.90 -3.63 -6.42
CA ILE A 34 -2.23 -4.72 -5.49
C ILE A 34 -0.97 -5.20 -4.78
N ALA A 35 -1.14 -5.69 -3.57
CA ALA A 35 -0.14 -6.43 -2.82
C ALA A 35 -0.76 -7.76 -2.34
N VAL A 36 -0.07 -8.86 -2.61
CA VAL A 36 -0.55 -10.21 -2.29
C VAL A 36 0.55 -11.01 -1.60
N ARG A 37 0.18 -11.69 -0.52
CA ARG A 37 1.05 -12.54 0.27
C ARG A 37 0.67 -14.00 0.08
N ASP A 38 1.69 -14.84 -0.16
CA ASP A 38 1.57 -16.28 -0.30
C ASP A 38 2.34 -17.00 0.81
N GLY A 39 1.63 -17.32 1.90
CA GLY A 39 2.22 -17.91 3.09
C GLY A 39 3.34 -17.04 3.68
N ASP A 40 4.54 -17.61 3.75
CA ASP A 40 5.76 -16.98 4.26
C ASP A 40 6.64 -16.37 3.16
N SER A 41 6.21 -16.46 1.89
CA SER A 41 6.93 -15.81 0.79
C SER A 41 6.84 -14.29 0.92
N PRO A 42 7.87 -13.55 0.45
CA PRO A 42 7.80 -12.10 0.35
C PRO A 42 6.54 -11.65 -0.40
N VAL A 43 5.92 -10.58 0.09
CA VAL A 43 4.72 -10.00 -0.53
C VAL A 43 5.03 -9.53 -1.95
N GLN A 44 4.17 -9.90 -2.90
CA GLN A 44 4.24 -9.45 -4.27
C GLN A 44 3.45 -8.16 -4.42
N VAL A 45 4.13 -7.07 -4.81
CA VAL A 45 3.50 -5.76 -5.05
C VAL A 45 3.57 -5.46 -6.54
N VAL A 46 2.41 -5.28 -7.17
CA VAL A 46 2.32 -4.88 -8.58
C VAL A 46 1.52 -3.60 -8.67
N LYS A 47 2.07 -2.62 -9.40
CA LYS A 47 1.51 -1.29 -9.56
C LYS A 47 1.50 -0.90 -11.03
N ALA A 48 0.60 0.00 -11.39
CA ALA A 48 0.52 0.57 -12.73
C ALA A 48 0.04 2.03 -12.67
N LYS A 49 0.61 2.88 -13.52
CA LYS A 49 0.06 4.21 -13.80
C LYS A 49 -1.14 4.07 -14.75
N GLY A 50 -2.14 4.92 -14.55
CA GLY A 50 -3.36 4.96 -15.35
C GLY A 50 -4.47 4.08 -14.78
N ARG A 51 -5.39 3.70 -15.68
CA ARG A 51 -6.60 2.96 -15.35
C ARG A 51 -6.30 1.54 -14.86
N LEU A 52 -7.25 0.95 -14.13
CA LEU A 52 -7.13 -0.38 -13.55
C LEU A 52 -6.85 -1.46 -14.61
N LYS A 53 -7.35 -1.28 -15.83
CA LYS A 53 -7.09 -2.17 -16.97
C LYS A 53 -5.59 -2.43 -17.20
N VAL A 54 -4.73 -1.41 -17.01
CA VAL A 54 -3.28 -1.56 -17.18
C VAL A 54 -2.70 -2.51 -16.12
N LEU A 55 -3.19 -2.42 -14.89
CA LEU A 55 -2.79 -3.34 -13.81
C LEU A 55 -3.30 -4.76 -14.08
N ALA A 56 -4.55 -4.89 -14.55
CA ALA A 56 -5.14 -6.19 -14.89
C ALA A 56 -4.31 -6.89 -15.98
N GLU A 57 -3.98 -6.20 -17.07
CA GLU A 57 -3.13 -6.73 -18.14
C GLU A 57 -1.73 -7.12 -17.63
N LYS A 58 -1.09 -6.25 -16.83
CA LYS A 58 0.24 -6.51 -16.25
C LYS A 58 0.28 -7.72 -15.32
N THR A 59 -0.86 -8.12 -14.76
CA THR A 59 -0.98 -9.24 -13.81
C THR A 59 -1.66 -10.47 -14.40
N ASN A 60 -1.89 -10.49 -15.72
CA ASN A 60 -2.69 -11.52 -16.40
C ASN A 60 -4.04 -11.72 -15.69
N ASP A 61 -4.79 -10.64 -15.51
CA ASP A 61 -6.06 -10.59 -14.76
C ASP A 61 -5.94 -11.16 -13.33
N GLY A 62 -4.78 -10.93 -12.71
CA GLY A 62 -4.43 -11.38 -11.36
C GLY A 62 -3.91 -12.82 -11.29
N GLN A 63 -3.91 -13.59 -12.39
CA GLN A 63 -3.47 -14.98 -12.38
C GLN A 63 -1.96 -15.13 -12.14
N SER A 64 -1.15 -14.10 -12.43
CA SER A 64 0.30 -14.15 -12.22
C SER A 64 0.74 -13.77 -10.81
N VAL A 65 -0.19 -13.36 -9.93
CA VAL A 65 0.10 -12.85 -8.58
C VAL A 65 -0.50 -13.80 -7.55
N ILE A 66 0.34 -14.73 -7.08
CA ILE A 66 -0.08 -15.88 -6.26
C ILE A 66 -0.22 -15.49 -4.79
N GLY A 67 -1.25 -16.04 -4.12
CA GLY A 67 -1.52 -15.87 -2.69
C GLY A 67 -3.00 -15.63 -2.37
N THR A 68 -3.35 -15.79 -1.10
CA THR A 68 -4.75 -15.80 -0.61
C THR A 68 -5.10 -14.66 0.34
N CYS A 69 -4.12 -13.82 0.65
CA CYS A 69 -4.26 -12.63 1.47
C CYS A 69 -3.68 -11.43 0.72
N GLY A 70 -4.44 -10.35 0.58
CA GLY A 70 -3.96 -9.18 -0.13
C GLY A 70 -4.83 -7.95 0.02
N ILE A 71 -4.27 -6.83 -0.44
CA ILE A 71 -4.92 -5.52 -0.47
C ILE A 71 -4.71 -4.87 -1.84
N GLY A 72 -5.65 -4.02 -2.23
CA GLY A 72 -5.63 -3.31 -3.51
C GLY A 72 -6.09 -1.87 -3.36
N HIS A 73 -5.62 -1.02 -4.27
CA HIS A 73 -5.93 0.42 -4.26
C HIS A 73 -6.12 0.97 -5.67
N THR A 74 -7.09 1.87 -5.81
CA THR A 74 -7.19 2.81 -6.94
C THR A 74 -6.98 4.23 -6.42
N ARG A 75 -6.08 4.96 -7.06
CA ARG A 75 -5.59 6.26 -6.59
C ARG A 75 -6.10 7.41 -7.46
N TRP A 76 -6.54 8.46 -6.78
CA TRP A 76 -6.65 9.82 -7.30
C TRP A 76 -5.52 10.63 -6.66
N ALA A 77 -4.58 11.14 -7.45
CA ALA A 77 -3.38 11.76 -6.91
C ALA A 77 -3.68 13.10 -6.21
N THR A 78 -3.23 13.25 -4.96
CA THR A 78 -3.28 14.51 -4.18
C THR A 78 -1.87 15.03 -3.91
N HIS A 79 -0.97 14.17 -3.41
CA HIS A 79 0.45 14.45 -3.24
C HIS A 79 1.29 13.61 -4.22
N GLY A 80 2.22 14.25 -4.92
CA GLY A 80 3.06 13.58 -5.92
C GLY A 80 2.31 13.27 -7.21
N GLU A 81 3.03 13.34 -8.33
CA GLU A 81 2.45 13.07 -9.64
C GLU A 81 1.97 11.61 -9.77
N PRO A 82 0.97 11.34 -10.63
CA PRO A 82 0.64 9.98 -11.05
C PRO A 82 1.85 9.24 -11.63
N SER A 83 2.32 8.22 -10.91
CA SER A 83 3.43 7.36 -11.32
C SER A 83 3.29 5.98 -10.69
N GLU A 84 3.98 4.98 -11.23
CA GLU A 84 4.02 3.64 -10.61
C GLU A 84 4.67 3.69 -9.21
N THR A 85 5.65 4.57 -9.03
CA THR A 85 6.32 4.81 -7.74
C THR A 85 5.36 5.32 -6.67
N ASN A 86 4.54 6.31 -7.00
CA ASN A 86 3.58 6.95 -6.08
C ASN A 86 2.24 6.20 -5.98
N ALA A 87 2.00 5.20 -6.83
CA ALA A 87 0.85 4.32 -6.70
C ALA A 87 0.95 3.50 -5.40
N HIS A 88 -0.20 3.28 -4.77
CA HIS A 88 -0.30 2.37 -3.63
C HIS A 88 -0.46 0.92 -4.14
N PRO A 89 -0.12 -0.10 -3.33
CA PRO A 89 0.38 -0.05 -1.96
C PRO A 89 1.83 0.44 -1.79
N HIS A 90 2.13 1.00 -0.61
CA HIS A 90 3.50 1.28 -0.16
C HIS A 90 4.01 0.17 0.76
N ILE A 91 5.32 -0.05 0.76
CA ILE A 91 5.99 -1.15 1.46
C ILE A 91 7.19 -0.64 2.25
N SER A 92 7.46 -1.26 3.39
CA SER A 92 8.67 -1.06 4.19
C SER A 92 9.88 -1.77 3.56
N ASP A 93 11.08 -1.36 3.95
CA ASP A 93 12.33 -1.79 3.29
C ASP A 93 12.62 -3.30 3.47
N ASP A 94 12.06 -3.93 4.50
CA ASP A 94 12.14 -5.35 4.81
C ASP A 94 10.85 -6.12 4.49
N TYR A 95 9.93 -5.51 3.74
CA TYR A 95 8.68 -6.13 3.25
C TYR A 95 7.68 -6.55 4.35
N ASN A 96 7.90 -6.17 5.61
CA ASN A 96 7.07 -6.59 6.74
C ASN A 96 5.77 -5.82 6.87
N VAL A 97 5.80 -4.53 6.54
CA VAL A 97 4.63 -3.64 6.53
C VAL A 97 4.30 -3.23 5.11
N VAL A 98 3.05 -3.46 4.72
CA VAL A 98 2.46 -2.98 3.46
C VAL A 98 1.17 -2.23 3.78
N GLY A 99 0.96 -1.09 3.13
CA GLY A 99 -0.20 -0.23 3.41
C GLY A 99 -0.79 0.45 2.18
N VAL A 100 -2.10 0.68 2.26
CA VAL A 100 -2.89 1.54 1.37
C VAL A 100 -3.61 2.56 2.23
N HIS A 101 -3.87 3.74 1.69
CA HIS A 101 -4.46 4.85 2.44
C HIS A 101 -5.39 5.68 1.54
N ASN A 102 -6.52 6.09 2.12
CA ASN A 102 -7.45 7.06 1.57
C ASN A 102 -7.56 8.21 2.57
N GLY A 103 -7.05 9.39 2.21
CA GLY A 103 -7.01 10.54 3.09
C GLY A 103 -5.78 11.38 2.80
N ILE A 104 -5.48 12.30 3.71
CA ILE A 104 -4.26 13.11 3.71
C ILE A 104 -3.69 13.06 5.13
N ILE A 105 -2.38 12.81 5.25
CA ILE A 105 -1.67 12.94 6.52
C ILE A 105 -1.00 14.31 6.53
N GLU A 106 -1.58 15.26 7.24
CA GLU A 106 -1.18 16.68 7.14
C GLU A 106 0.25 16.94 7.64
N ASN A 107 0.69 16.22 8.66
CA ASN A 107 2.01 16.37 9.26
C ASN A 107 3.05 15.37 8.71
N TYR A 108 2.86 14.84 7.50
CA TYR A 108 3.77 13.84 6.93
C TYR A 108 5.22 14.34 6.79
N GLN A 109 5.45 15.65 6.60
CA GLN A 109 6.80 16.22 6.50
C GLN A 109 7.57 16.08 7.82
N GLU A 110 6.94 16.45 8.94
CA GLU A 110 7.55 16.30 10.27
C GLU A 110 7.86 14.83 10.57
N LEU A 111 6.92 13.94 10.24
CA LEU A 111 7.10 12.50 10.40
C LEU A 111 8.21 11.95 9.50
N ARG A 112 8.32 12.42 8.25
CA ARG A 112 9.38 12.07 7.31
C ARG A 112 10.75 12.48 7.86
N ASP A 113 10.87 13.70 8.37
CA ASP A 113 12.12 14.20 8.95
C ASP A 113 12.52 13.46 10.22
N LYS A 114 11.54 13.08 11.06
CA LYS A 114 11.78 12.21 12.22
C LYS A 114 12.32 10.85 11.79
N LEU A 115 11.68 10.20 10.81
CA LEU A 115 12.08 8.88 10.33
C LEU A 115 13.43 8.91 9.62
N ALA A 116 13.72 9.93 8.82
CA ALA A 116 15.02 10.13 8.18
C ALA A 116 16.16 10.23 9.20
N ARG A 117 15.95 10.98 10.30
CA ARG A 117 16.89 11.03 11.45
C ARG A 117 17.08 9.67 12.14
N ASN A 118 16.12 8.76 12.01
CA ASN A 118 16.19 7.39 12.52
C ASN A 118 16.63 6.37 11.45
N GLY A 119 17.22 6.83 10.33
CA GLY A 119 17.84 5.94 9.33
C GLY A 119 16.91 5.43 8.23
N TYR A 120 15.66 5.89 8.16
CA TYR A 120 14.76 5.52 7.07
C TYR A 120 15.04 6.33 5.80
N SER A 121 15.10 5.64 4.67
CA SER A 121 15.07 6.25 3.33
C SER A 121 13.63 6.41 2.84
N PHE A 122 13.40 7.16 1.75
CA PHE A 122 12.07 7.27 1.13
C PHE A 122 12.20 7.22 -0.38
N TYR A 123 11.39 6.39 -1.03
CA TYR A 123 11.41 6.18 -2.48
C TYR A 123 10.28 6.91 -3.22
N SER A 124 9.31 7.46 -2.51
CA SER A 124 8.17 8.17 -3.07
C SER A 124 7.99 9.57 -2.48
N SER A 125 7.07 10.31 -3.09
CA SER A 125 6.64 11.64 -2.62
C SER A 125 5.26 11.60 -1.97
N THR A 126 4.78 10.43 -1.52
CA THR A 126 3.46 10.30 -0.89
C THR A 126 3.57 10.35 0.63
N ASP A 127 2.55 10.91 1.24
CA ASP A 127 2.31 10.85 2.68
C ASP A 127 2.12 9.41 3.19
N THR A 128 1.58 8.55 2.33
CA THR A 128 1.27 7.16 2.65
C THR A 128 2.52 6.31 2.88
N GLU A 129 3.61 6.55 2.15
CA GLU A 129 4.90 5.91 2.44
C GLU A 129 5.40 6.27 3.85
N VAL A 130 5.22 7.54 4.25
CA VAL A 130 5.57 8.01 5.60
C VAL A 130 4.77 7.27 6.67
N ALA A 131 3.46 7.10 6.46
CA ALA A 131 2.66 6.27 7.37
C ALA A 131 3.18 4.83 7.45
N VAL A 132 3.45 4.17 6.32
CA VAL A 132 3.94 2.78 6.28
C VAL A 132 5.26 2.64 7.03
N LYS A 133 6.23 3.51 6.75
CA LYS A 133 7.53 3.51 7.45
C LYS A 133 7.41 3.86 8.93
N LEU A 134 6.43 4.69 9.32
CA LEU A 134 6.15 4.97 10.73
C LEU A 134 5.60 3.75 11.47
N ILE A 135 4.73 2.95 10.84
CA ILE A 135 4.26 1.67 11.42
C ILE A 135 5.46 0.77 11.64
N ASP A 136 6.29 0.63 10.60
CA ASP A 136 7.47 -0.23 10.63
C ASP A 136 8.46 0.18 11.73
N TYR A 137 8.73 1.48 11.89
CA TYR A 137 9.56 2.01 12.97
C TYR A 137 9.06 1.57 14.34
N TYR A 138 7.76 1.72 14.61
CA TYR A 138 7.19 1.33 15.89
C TYR A 138 7.06 -0.19 16.06
N TYR A 139 6.83 -0.92 14.97
CA TYR A 139 6.80 -2.38 14.96
C TYR A 139 8.15 -2.97 15.36
N LYS A 140 9.25 -2.46 14.78
CA LYS A 140 10.63 -2.85 15.13
C LYS A 140 11.04 -2.39 16.53
N LYS A 141 10.65 -1.17 16.92
CA LYS A 141 11.02 -0.60 18.22
C LYS A 141 10.40 -1.36 19.39
N TYR A 142 9.18 -1.85 19.20
CA TYR A 142 8.41 -2.41 20.30
C TYR A 142 8.24 -3.92 20.26
N GLU A 143 8.66 -4.66 19.21
CA GLU A 143 8.59 -6.14 19.06
C GLU A 143 7.23 -6.80 19.46
N HIS A 144 6.21 -5.97 19.67
CA HIS A 144 4.91 -6.33 20.15
C HIS A 144 3.95 -5.96 19.03
N THR A 145 3.01 -6.86 18.80
CA THR A 145 2.08 -7.02 17.67
C THR A 145 1.76 -5.77 16.80
N PRO A 146 1.28 -5.94 15.55
CA PRO A 146 0.87 -4.80 14.71
C PRO A 146 -0.09 -3.81 15.39
N VAL A 147 -0.89 -4.28 16.35
CA VAL A 147 -1.80 -3.47 17.18
C VAL A 147 -1.04 -2.52 18.10
N ASP A 148 0.05 -2.98 18.72
CA ASP A 148 0.88 -2.15 19.60
C ASP A 148 1.56 -1.03 18.80
N ALA A 149 2.08 -1.34 17.62
CA ALA A 149 2.66 -0.35 16.71
C ALA A 149 1.63 0.72 16.25
N ILE A 150 0.35 0.36 16.15
CA ILE A 150 -0.73 1.31 15.84
C ILE A 150 -1.08 2.16 17.07
N ASN A 151 -1.19 1.56 18.25
CA ASN A 151 -1.63 2.25 19.48
C ASN A 151 -0.63 3.29 20.00
N HIS A 152 0.68 3.08 19.81
CA HIS A 152 1.73 4.03 20.22
C HIS A 152 1.82 5.28 19.33
N ARG A 153 0.95 5.40 18.32
CA ARG A 153 0.81 6.62 17.50
C ARG A 153 -0.12 7.67 18.11
N ARG A 154 -0.65 7.46 19.32
CA ARG A 154 -1.53 8.42 20.04
C ARG A 154 -0.88 9.74 20.46
N THR A 155 0.32 10.06 19.97
CA THR A 155 1.00 11.35 20.20
C THR A 155 1.14 12.18 18.92
N ILE A 156 0.29 11.89 17.92
CA ILE A 156 0.18 12.63 16.66
C ILE A 156 -1.19 13.33 16.63
#